data_AF-A0A834XKS0-F1
#
_entry.id   AF-A0A834XKS0-F1
#
_cell.length_a   1.000
_cell.length_b   1.000
_cell.length_c   1.000
_cell.angle_alpha   90.00
_cell.angle_beta   90.00
_cell.angle_gamma   90.00
#
_symmetry.space_group_name_H-M   'P 1'
#
loop_
_entity.id
_entity.type
_entity.pdbx_description
1 polymer ?
#
loop_
_entity_poly.entity_id
_entity_poly.type
_entity_poly.pdbx_seq_one_letter_code
_entity_poly.pdbx_strand_id
1 'polypeptide(L)'
;MTGHESENTSLPIPIPLPSPTFGKNVTILSIDGGGIRGLIPAVILRRLEAELQFLSKDENVRIADFFDVIAGVSTGGLISAMLATPDSNQRPLFTAEQVVQFYKDEAANIFNEDEAAIIQTESPTQEEVENEVMNTNGPKYKGLYLRHIIQNNLNDTKLEDALTELVIPTFDIKKIVPTIFSTYKLNEAPQLNAKLSDICIATSAAPTFFPPHFFQTHDNLQEFHLTDGGLAALNPALAALSEVSQSKKENPEMFPMMENPNDYKNIVLISLGCGIFDSKKEYDAQEAAKWGRGAWVLKIIQLIPPLYETPLLDFLHEANCNMTEYHLATLFNGLDAKDHYLRVQDNTLTPEMYLMDNADPENLRNLEQFAEELLIKPVKRINVHTFELEDQPQEGTYEQNLKRGGPKGIKAAKDVVPSCSWHT
;
A
#
# COMPACT_ATOMS: atom_id res chain seq x y z
N MET A 1 62.43 3.80 6.75
CA MET A 1 61.60 4.95 7.15
C MET A 1 61.05 5.58 5.88
N THR A 2 59.85 5.17 5.49
CA THR A 2 59.06 5.81 4.43
C THR A 2 57.63 5.74 4.94
N GLY A 3 57.18 6.82 5.58
CA GLY A 3 55.82 6.95 6.08
C GLY A 3 54.91 7.33 4.93
N HIS A 4 53.88 6.51 4.70
CA HIS A 4 52.74 6.88 3.87
C HIS A 4 51.83 7.80 4.67
N GLU A 5 51.64 9.04 4.18
CA GLU A 5 50.53 9.89 4.59
C GLU A 5 49.25 9.33 3.98
N SER A 6 48.30 8.94 4.82
CA SER A 6 46.96 8.55 4.43
C SER A 6 46.12 9.81 4.19
N GLU A 7 45.70 10.03 2.94
CA GLU A 7 44.66 11.01 2.62
C GLU A 7 43.36 10.63 3.31
N ASN A 8 42.90 11.53 4.18
CA ASN A 8 41.66 11.40 4.93
C ASN A 8 40.50 11.79 4.00
N THR A 9 39.93 10.82 3.29
CA THR A 9 38.68 11.01 2.53
C THR A 9 37.52 10.95 3.51
N SER A 10 37.15 12.10 4.08
CA SER A 10 35.90 12.25 4.82
C SER A 10 34.73 11.91 3.90
N LEU A 11 33.94 10.90 4.27
CA LEU A 11 32.67 10.57 3.62
C LEU A 11 31.77 11.82 3.60
N PRO A 12 31.06 12.10 2.49
CA PRO A 12 30.12 13.20 2.45
C PRO A 12 29.05 12.97 3.53
N ILE A 13 28.83 14.00 4.36
CA ILE A 13 27.75 14.03 5.35
C ILE A 13 26.44 13.89 4.57
N PRO A 14 25.56 12.92 4.88
CA PRO A 14 24.26 12.82 4.25
C PRO A 14 23.54 14.16 4.39
N ILE A 15 23.09 14.72 3.27
CA ILE A 15 22.22 15.89 3.29
C ILE A 15 20.98 15.45 4.07
N PRO A 16 20.62 16.13 5.19
CA PRO A 16 19.42 15.76 5.91
C PRO A 16 18.24 15.89 4.94
N LEU A 17 17.44 14.83 4.83
CA LEU A 17 16.14 14.89 4.19
C LEU A 17 15.40 16.13 4.71
N PRO A 18 14.70 16.89 3.85
CA PRO A 18 13.94 18.04 4.30
C PRO A 18 13.02 17.58 5.43
N SER A 19 13.07 18.28 6.56
CA SER A 19 12.22 17.94 7.72
C SER A 19 10.77 17.87 7.24
N PRO A 20 10.02 16.82 7.59
CA PRO A 20 8.59 16.78 7.30
C PRO A 20 7.97 18.09 7.80
N THR A 21 7.00 18.61 7.03
CA THR A 21 6.43 19.94 7.32
C THR A 21 5.46 19.80 8.48
N PHE A 22 5.98 19.45 9.66
CA PHE A 22 5.21 19.01 10.81
C PHE A 22 4.23 20.11 11.23
N GLY A 23 2.97 19.82 11.00
CA GLY A 23 1.86 20.56 11.55
C GLY A 23 1.73 20.38 13.06
N LYS A 24 0.53 20.66 13.59
CA LYS A 24 0.21 20.32 14.98
C LYS A 24 0.09 18.80 15.22
N ASN A 25 0.03 18.00 14.15
CA ASN A 25 -0.18 16.56 14.18
C ASN A 25 0.83 15.86 13.26
N VAL A 26 1.12 14.58 13.54
CA VAL A 26 1.74 13.63 12.61
C VAL A 26 0.68 13.12 11.65
N THR A 27 0.98 13.09 10.36
CA THR A 27 0.05 12.72 9.30
C THR A 27 0.50 11.44 8.61
N ILE A 28 -0.35 10.42 8.63
CA ILE A 28 -0.07 9.09 8.07
C ILE A 28 -1.10 8.77 7.00
N LEU A 29 -0.62 8.45 5.80
CA LEU A 29 -1.39 7.83 4.74
C LEU A 29 -1.02 6.34 4.69
N SER A 30 -2.02 5.46 4.71
CA SER A 30 -1.83 4.02 4.54
C SER A 30 -2.66 3.53 3.36
N ILE A 31 -2.06 2.69 2.50
CA ILE A 31 -2.68 2.17 1.29
C ILE A 31 -2.59 0.65 1.28
N ASP A 32 -3.73 -0.01 1.24
CA ASP A 32 -3.82 -1.48 1.23
C ASP A 32 -3.30 -2.11 -0.07
N GLY A 33 -3.00 -3.40 0.01
CA GLY A 33 -2.79 -4.25 -1.15
C GLY A 33 -4.10 -4.72 -1.78
N GLY A 34 -4.07 -5.04 -3.07
CA GLY A 34 -5.26 -5.52 -3.79
C GLY A 34 -5.10 -5.75 -5.30
N GLY A 35 -3.87 -5.79 -5.81
CA GLY A 35 -3.61 -5.91 -7.24
C GLY A 35 -4.18 -4.73 -8.04
N ILE A 36 -4.93 -5.02 -9.10
CA ILE A 36 -5.55 -4.02 -9.98
C ILE A 36 -6.55 -3.11 -9.26
N ARG A 37 -7.11 -3.56 -8.14
CA ARG A 37 -7.99 -2.76 -7.29
C ARG A 37 -7.29 -1.57 -6.63
N GLY A 38 -5.97 -1.48 -6.72
CA GLY A 38 -5.19 -0.28 -6.39
C GLY A 38 -5.64 0.98 -7.15
N LEU A 39 -6.40 0.81 -8.25
CA LEU A 39 -7.09 1.91 -8.92
C LEU A 39 -8.08 2.65 -7.99
N ILE A 40 -8.73 1.96 -7.04
CA ILE A 40 -9.67 2.57 -6.09
C ILE A 40 -8.97 3.61 -5.20
N PRO A 41 -7.93 3.25 -4.42
CA PRO A 41 -7.20 4.24 -3.63
C PRO A 41 -6.49 5.27 -4.52
N ALA A 42 -6.05 4.94 -5.74
CA ALA A 42 -5.47 5.93 -6.67
C ALA A 42 -6.48 7.04 -7.04
N VAL A 43 -7.73 6.68 -7.36
CA VAL A 43 -8.80 7.66 -7.66
C VAL A 43 -9.16 8.49 -6.43
N ILE A 44 -9.20 7.88 -5.24
CA ILE A 44 -9.41 8.62 -3.98
C ILE A 44 -8.27 9.63 -3.75
N LEU A 45 -7.02 9.23 -4.01
CA LEU A 45 -5.85 10.11 -3.88
C LEU A 45 -5.85 11.22 -4.92
N ARG A 46 -6.29 10.96 -6.16
CA ARG A 46 -6.53 12.00 -7.18
C ARG A 46 -7.48 13.06 -6.63
N ARG A 47 -8.60 12.64 -6.06
CA ARG A 47 -9.58 13.58 -5.49
C ARG A 47 -8.99 14.37 -4.32
N LEU A 48 -8.26 13.70 -3.44
CA LEU A 48 -7.60 14.32 -2.29
C LEU A 48 -6.56 15.35 -2.74
N GLU A 49 -5.68 15.00 -3.68
CA GLU A 49 -4.63 15.89 -4.19
C GLU A 49 -5.24 17.15 -4.84
N ALA A 50 -6.29 16.99 -5.66
CA ALA A 50 -7.00 18.12 -6.26
C ALA A 50 -7.63 19.05 -5.21
N GLU A 51 -8.17 18.50 -4.12
CA GLU A 51 -8.70 19.30 -3.02
C GLU A 51 -7.58 20.02 -2.25
N LEU A 52 -6.45 19.35 -2.00
CA LEU A 52 -5.29 19.97 -1.34
C LEU A 52 -4.75 21.14 -2.17
N GLN A 53 -4.67 20.99 -3.49
CA GLN A 53 -4.30 22.08 -4.42
C GLN A 53 -5.30 23.23 -4.36
N PHE A 54 -6.61 22.93 -4.35
CA PHE A 54 -7.66 23.95 -4.23
C PHE A 54 -7.58 24.72 -2.90
N LEU A 55 -7.41 24.01 -1.78
CA LEU A 55 -7.36 24.60 -0.44
C LEU A 55 -6.08 25.41 -0.21
N SER A 56 -4.95 24.94 -0.72
CA SER A 56 -3.64 25.63 -0.63
C SER A 56 -3.49 26.78 -1.63
N LYS A 57 -4.32 26.79 -2.69
CA LYS A 57 -4.18 27.69 -3.84
C LYS A 57 -2.84 27.53 -4.57
N ASP A 58 -2.32 26.31 -4.59
CA ASP A 58 -1.09 25.95 -5.27
C ASP A 58 -1.29 24.63 -6.03
N GLU A 59 -1.23 24.70 -7.36
CA GLU A 59 -1.37 23.52 -8.24
C GLU A 59 -0.14 22.60 -8.20
N ASN A 60 0.97 23.04 -7.59
CA ASN A 60 2.19 22.25 -7.45
C ASN A 60 2.21 21.40 -6.17
N VAL A 61 1.25 21.59 -5.27
CA VAL A 61 1.07 20.75 -4.08
C VAL A 61 0.79 19.30 -4.50
N ARG A 62 1.40 18.37 -3.76
CA ARG A 62 1.29 16.92 -3.92
C ARG A 62 0.96 16.24 -2.60
N ILE A 63 0.52 14.98 -2.69
CA ILE A 63 0.26 14.13 -1.51
C ILE A 63 1.45 14.13 -0.53
N ALA A 64 2.68 13.95 -1.01
CA ALA A 64 3.87 13.91 -0.15
C ALA A 64 4.16 15.21 0.63
N ASP A 65 3.57 16.35 0.27
CA ASP A 65 3.75 17.61 1.03
C ASP A 65 2.89 17.68 2.29
N PHE A 66 1.91 16.77 2.42
CA PHE A 66 0.86 16.77 3.44
C PHE A 66 0.89 15.55 4.36
N PHE A 67 1.66 14.52 4.01
CA PHE A 67 1.80 13.30 4.79
C PHE A 67 3.26 13.11 5.21
N ASP A 68 3.49 13.10 6.52
CA ASP A 68 4.80 12.79 7.12
C ASP A 68 5.18 11.32 6.90
N VAL A 69 4.19 10.44 6.72
CA VAL A 69 4.38 9.02 6.41
C VAL A 69 3.43 8.57 5.32
N ILE A 70 3.96 7.87 4.32
CA ILE A 70 3.16 7.13 3.35
C ILE A 70 3.53 5.65 3.46
N ALA A 71 2.58 4.85 3.91
CA ALA A 71 2.70 3.41 4.03
C ALA A 71 1.89 2.70 2.94
N GLY A 72 2.44 1.62 2.41
CA GLY A 72 1.79 0.89 1.34
C GLY A 72 2.30 -0.54 1.24
N VAL A 73 1.42 -1.45 0.88
CA VAL A 73 1.76 -2.86 0.65
C VAL A 73 1.24 -3.33 -0.70
N SER A 74 1.98 -4.19 -1.38
CA SER A 74 1.64 -4.64 -2.72
C SER A 74 1.41 -3.46 -3.66
N THR A 75 0.29 -3.44 -4.37
CA THR A 75 -0.16 -2.31 -5.19
C THR A 75 -0.11 -0.96 -4.43
N GLY A 76 -0.45 -0.94 -3.14
CA GLY A 76 -0.35 0.24 -2.28
C GLY A 76 1.10 0.70 -2.06
N GLY A 77 2.06 -0.24 -1.98
CA GLY A 77 3.48 0.07 -1.87
C GLY A 77 4.06 0.65 -3.15
N LEU A 78 3.56 0.20 -4.31
CA LEU A 78 3.85 0.82 -5.60
C LEU A 78 3.34 2.27 -5.66
N ILE A 79 2.09 2.49 -5.24
CA ILE A 79 1.51 3.84 -5.17
C ILE A 79 2.31 4.73 -4.21
N SER A 80 2.69 4.23 -3.03
CA SER A 80 3.49 4.98 -2.06
C SER A 80 4.84 5.40 -2.65
N ALA A 81 5.55 4.48 -3.31
CA ALA A 81 6.83 4.79 -3.93
C ALA A 81 6.70 5.79 -5.08
N MET A 82 5.68 5.67 -5.95
CA MET A 82 5.42 6.63 -7.04
C MET A 82 5.18 8.05 -6.52
N LEU A 83 4.46 8.19 -5.41
CA LEU A 83 4.13 9.48 -4.80
C LEU A 83 5.25 10.07 -3.94
N ALA A 84 6.25 9.28 -3.55
CA ALA A 84 7.35 9.72 -2.68
C ALA A 84 8.72 9.76 -3.38
N THR A 85 8.87 9.15 -4.54
CA THR A 85 10.12 9.19 -5.32
C THR A 85 10.35 10.61 -5.86
N PRO A 86 11.53 11.22 -5.68
CA PRO A 86 11.84 12.53 -6.25
C PRO A 86 12.10 12.46 -7.75
N ASP A 87 11.61 13.48 -8.47
CA ASP A 87 12.06 13.86 -9.81
C ASP A 87 13.34 14.72 -9.74
N SER A 88 13.82 15.20 -10.89
CA SER A 88 15.00 16.08 -10.98
C SER A 88 14.86 17.42 -10.24
N ASN A 89 13.65 17.80 -9.83
CA ASN A 89 13.33 19.05 -9.14
C ASN A 89 13.02 18.83 -7.64
N GLN A 90 13.31 17.65 -7.09
CA GLN A 90 12.92 17.25 -5.73
C GLN A 90 11.41 17.36 -5.46
N ARG A 91 10.60 17.04 -6.48
CA ARG A 91 9.14 16.92 -6.39
C ARG A 91 8.72 15.47 -6.64
N PRO A 92 7.55 15.03 -6.15
CA PRO A 92 7.06 13.69 -6.45
C PRO A 92 7.04 13.39 -7.95
N LEU A 93 7.60 12.24 -8.31
CA LEU A 93 7.74 11.79 -9.69
C LEU A 93 6.38 11.58 -10.37
N PHE A 94 5.37 11.19 -9.60
CA PHE A 94 3.99 11.04 -10.06
C PHE A 94 3.05 11.97 -9.28
N THR A 95 2.11 12.59 -10.00
CA THR A 95 0.86 13.08 -9.41
C THR A 95 -0.08 11.92 -9.12
N ALA A 96 -1.06 12.13 -8.26
CA ALA A 96 -2.10 11.12 -8.01
C ALA A 96 -2.92 10.80 -9.28
N GLU A 97 -3.12 11.77 -10.17
CA GLU A 97 -3.72 11.53 -11.50
C GLU A 97 -2.85 10.63 -12.38
N GLN A 98 -1.53 10.82 -12.38
CA GLN A 98 -0.62 9.96 -13.15
C GLN A 98 -0.59 8.53 -12.61
N VAL A 99 -0.82 8.33 -11.30
CA VAL A 99 -1.00 6.99 -10.73
C VAL A 99 -2.27 6.32 -11.26
N VAL A 100 -3.39 7.06 -11.38
CA VAL A 100 -4.61 6.53 -12.01
C VAL A 100 -4.33 6.15 -13.46
N GLN A 101 -3.63 7.01 -14.20
CA GLN A 101 -3.29 6.77 -15.60
C GLN A 101 -2.36 5.56 -15.77
N PHE A 102 -1.40 5.35 -14.85
CA PHE A 102 -0.54 4.18 -14.82
C PHE A 102 -1.35 2.87 -14.79
N TYR A 103 -2.37 2.75 -13.95
CA TYR A 103 -3.22 1.54 -13.97
C TYR A 103 -3.97 1.37 -15.28
N LYS A 104 -4.48 2.47 -15.85
CA LYS A 104 -5.27 2.42 -17.10
C LYS A 104 -4.41 2.00 -18.30
N ASP A 105 -3.13 2.38 -18.30
CA ASP A 105 -2.22 2.09 -19.41
C ASP A 105 -1.46 0.77 -19.23
N GLU A 106 -1.11 0.41 -17.99
CA GLU A 106 -0.15 -0.66 -17.73
C GLU A 106 -0.78 -1.96 -17.24
N ALA A 107 -1.99 -1.93 -16.67
CA ALA A 107 -2.60 -3.11 -16.05
C ALA A 107 -2.76 -4.29 -17.01
N ALA A 108 -3.23 -4.03 -18.23
CA ALA A 108 -3.43 -5.07 -19.24
C ALA A 108 -2.11 -5.72 -19.69
N ASN A 109 -0.99 -5.00 -19.57
CA ASN A 109 0.34 -5.54 -19.87
C ASN A 109 0.94 -6.30 -18.68
N ILE A 110 0.68 -5.83 -17.45
CA ILE A 110 1.11 -6.48 -16.21
C ILE A 110 0.41 -7.84 -16.04
N PHE A 111 -0.90 -7.90 -16.31
CA PHE A 111 -1.75 -9.08 -16.17
C PHE A 111 -2.08 -9.72 -17.53
N ASN A 112 -1.11 -9.74 -18.44
CA ASN A 112 -1.28 -10.27 -19.81
C ASN A 112 -1.21 -11.81 -19.84
N GLU A 113 -1.96 -12.45 -20.73
CA GLU A 113 -1.84 -13.87 -21.06
C GLU A 113 -0.43 -14.25 -21.58
N ASP A 114 0.28 -13.36 -22.27
CA ASP A 114 1.66 -13.60 -22.72
C ASP A 114 2.66 -13.72 -21.53
N GLU A 115 2.33 -13.03 -20.43
CA GLU A 115 3.01 -13.17 -19.15
C GLU A 115 2.59 -14.44 -18.42
N ALA A 116 1.50 -15.12 -18.81
CA ALA A 116 1.03 -16.30 -18.11
C ALA A 116 2.05 -17.46 -18.21
N ALA A 117 2.29 -18.18 -17.10
CA ALA A 117 3.37 -19.16 -17.04
C ALA A 117 3.00 -20.56 -17.60
N ILE A 118 1.72 -21.00 -17.57
CA ILE A 118 1.26 -22.36 -17.97
C ILE A 118 -0.25 -22.33 -18.28
N ILE A 119 -0.91 -23.05 -19.22
CA ILE A 119 -0.65 -23.77 -20.49
C ILE A 119 -1.99 -23.66 -21.27
N GLN A 120 -1.93 -23.52 -22.59
CA GLN A 120 -3.08 -23.72 -23.49
C GLN A 120 -3.46 -25.22 -23.52
N THR A 121 -4.48 -25.64 -22.77
CA THR A 121 -5.19 -26.90 -23.06
C THR A 121 -6.61 -26.57 -23.50
N GLU A 122 -6.97 -26.96 -24.71
CA GLU A 122 -8.35 -26.89 -25.19
C GLU A 122 -9.19 -27.90 -24.40
N SER A 123 -10.05 -27.40 -23.52
CA SER A 123 -11.13 -28.12 -22.82
C SER A 123 -10.71 -29.35 -21.98
N PRO A 124 -9.95 -29.17 -20.88
CA PRO A 124 -9.67 -30.23 -19.91
C PRO A 124 -10.91 -30.58 -19.04
N THR A 125 -10.98 -31.82 -18.57
CA THR A 125 -11.99 -32.27 -17.60
C THR A 125 -11.66 -31.81 -16.17
N GLN A 126 -12.65 -31.76 -15.26
CA GLN A 126 -12.48 -31.28 -13.88
C GLN A 126 -11.31 -31.94 -13.12
N GLU A 127 -11.15 -33.25 -13.27
CA GLU A 127 -10.10 -34.03 -12.62
C GLU A 127 -8.71 -33.76 -13.24
N GLU A 128 -8.66 -33.40 -14.53
CA GLU A 128 -7.42 -33.02 -15.22
C GLU A 128 -6.96 -31.64 -14.79
N VAL A 129 -7.85 -30.66 -14.61
CA VAL A 129 -7.44 -29.32 -14.15
C VAL A 129 -7.02 -29.31 -12.68
N GLU A 130 -7.73 -30.03 -11.80
CA GLU A 130 -7.34 -30.16 -10.39
C GLU A 130 -5.97 -30.86 -10.23
N ASN A 131 -5.68 -31.85 -11.07
CA ASN A 131 -4.37 -32.51 -11.12
C ASN A 131 -3.30 -31.66 -11.82
N GLU A 132 -3.65 -30.87 -12.84
CA GLU A 132 -2.73 -29.95 -13.52
C GLU A 132 -2.35 -28.77 -12.65
N VAL A 133 -3.26 -28.16 -11.89
CA VAL A 133 -2.96 -27.07 -10.93
C VAL A 133 -1.95 -27.52 -9.86
N MET A 134 -2.01 -28.79 -9.45
CA MET A 134 -1.02 -29.37 -8.54
C MET A 134 0.31 -29.72 -9.24
N ASN A 135 0.33 -29.73 -10.58
CA ASN A 135 1.47 -30.06 -11.45
C ASN A 135 1.96 -28.86 -12.29
N THR A 136 1.36 -27.67 -12.16
CA THR A 136 1.79 -26.46 -12.86
C THR A 136 3.03 -25.91 -12.16
N ASN A 137 4.16 -25.95 -12.86
CA ASN A 137 5.41 -25.34 -12.42
C ASN A 137 5.37 -23.81 -12.54
N GLY A 138 4.99 -23.13 -11.47
CA GLY A 138 5.23 -21.68 -11.33
C GLY A 138 3.97 -20.83 -11.09
N PRO A 139 4.16 -19.51 -10.90
CA PRO A 139 3.07 -18.56 -10.65
C PRO A 139 2.24 -18.29 -11.91
N LYS A 140 1.06 -17.67 -11.77
CA LYS A 140 0.17 -17.30 -12.87
C LYS A 140 0.89 -16.45 -13.91
N TYR A 141 1.67 -15.46 -13.50
CA TYR A 141 2.41 -14.54 -14.36
C TYR A 141 3.93 -14.63 -14.12
N LYS A 142 4.73 -14.52 -15.17
CA LYS A 142 6.21 -14.45 -15.13
C LYS A 142 6.70 -13.16 -14.46
N GLY A 143 5.90 -12.09 -14.52
CA GLY A 143 6.19 -10.80 -13.89
C GLY A 143 7.34 -10.03 -14.55
N LEU A 144 7.66 -10.31 -15.82
CA LEU A 144 8.73 -9.63 -16.54
C LEU A 144 8.33 -8.19 -16.86
N TYR A 145 7.11 -7.99 -17.36
CA TYR A 145 6.58 -6.66 -17.62
C TYR A 145 6.49 -5.81 -16.35
N LEU A 146 5.94 -6.37 -15.26
CA LEU A 146 5.86 -5.70 -13.96
C LEU A 146 7.24 -5.20 -13.48
N ARG A 147 8.26 -6.07 -13.55
CA ARG A 147 9.64 -5.70 -13.19
C ARG A 147 10.17 -4.57 -14.07
N HIS A 148 9.99 -4.70 -15.38
CA HIS A 148 10.47 -3.72 -16.34
C HIS A 148 9.83 -2.34 -16.11
N ILE A 149 8.51 -2.27 -16.00
CA ILE A 149 7.81 -0.99 -15.87
C ILE A 149 8.10 -0.32 -14.51
N ILE A 150 8.22 -1.09 -13.42
CA ILE A 150 8.60 -0.55 -12.11
C ILE A 150 10.05 -0.02 -12.14
N GLN A 151 10.98 -0.77 -12.73
CA GLN A 151 12.37 -0.32 -12.85
C GLN A 151 12.50 0.94 -13.69
N ASN A 152 11.77 1.04 -14.80
CA ASN A 152 11.75 2.23 -15.64
C ASN A 152 11.15 3.43 -14.90
N ASN A 153 10.08 3.22 -14.13
CA ASN A 153 9.38 4.31 -13.45
C ASN A 153 10.12 4.79 -12.21
N LEU A 154 10.80 3.94 -11.45
CA LEU A 154 11.46 4.32 -10.19
C LEU A 154 12.98 4.51 -10.32
N ASN A 155 13.54 4.29 -11.51
CA ASN A 155 14.97 4.42 -11.81
C ASN A 155 15.86 3.70 -10.77
N ASP A 156 17.03 4.28 -10.48
CA ASP A 156 17.99 3.80 -9.49
C ASP A 156 17.77 4.39 -8.09
N THR A 157 16.62 5.04 -7.86
CA THR A 157 16.28 5.68 -6.58
C THR A 157 16.25 4.66 -5.44
N LYS A 158 16.88 5.00 -4.32
CA LYS A 158 16.91 4.19 -3.10
C LYS A 158 15.87 4.64 -2.09
N LEU A 159 15.62 3.82 -1.07
CA LEU A 159 14.71 4.13 0.02
C LEU A 159 15.06 5.44 0.73
N GLU A 160 16.35 5.72 0.94
CA GLU A 160 16.83 6.96 1.58
C GLU A 160 16.51 8.23 0.78
N ASP A 161 16.27 8.12 -0.53
CA ASP A 161 16.00 9.27 -1.40
C ASP A 161 14.52 9.70 -1.36
N ALA A 162 13.65 8.97 -0.66
CA ALA A 162 12.23 9.26 -0.59
C ALA A 162 11.95 10.66 0.01
N LEU A 163 10.98 11.37 -0.58
CA LEU A 163 10.59 12.74 -0.18
C LEU A 163 9.88 12.81 1.17
N THR A 164 9.37 11.68 1.65
CA THR A 164 8.69 11.52 2.93
C THR A 164 8.95 10.11 3.45
N GLU A 165 8.61 9.84 4.70
CA GLU A 165 8.88 8.55 5.33
C GLU A 165 8.02 7.47 4.68
N LEU A 166 8.68 6.46 4.09
CA LEU A 166 8.03 5.30 3.52
C LEU A 166 8.00 4.14 4.51
N VAL A 167 6.89 3.40 4.53
CA VAL A 167 6.76 2.12 5.24
C VAL A 167 6.15 1.08 4.29
N ILE A 168 6.98 0.18 3.76
CA ILE A 168 6.58 -0.82 2.77
C ILE A 168 6.88 -2.24 3.28
N PRO A 169 5.86 -2.99 3.70
CA PRO A 169 6.00 -4.38 4.11
C PRO A 169 6.34 -5.33 2.94
N THR A 170 7.13 -6.35 3.23
CA THR A 170 7.39 -7.54 2.40
C THR A 170 7.52 -8.76 3.31
N PHE A 171 7.57 -9.98 2.75
CA PHE A 171 7.83 -11.19 3.53
C PHE A 171 9.05 -11.95 2.99
N ASP A 172 10.05 -12.22 3.84
CA ASP A 172 11.25 -12.97 3.46
C ASP A 172 11.02 -14.47 3.61
N ILE A 173 10.96 -15.18 2.48
CA ILE A 173 10.66 -16.62 2.44
C ILE A 173 11.86 -17.49 2.81
N LYS A 174 13.09 -16.95 2.82
CA LYS A 174 14.29 -17.68 3.27
C LYS A 174 14.40 -17.62 4.79
N LYS A 175 14.03 -16.49 5.39
CA LYS A 175 14.08 -16.25 6.84
C LYS A 175 12.76 -16.57 7.55
N ILE A 176 11.65 -16.66 6.81
CA ILE A 176 10.29 -16.87 7.32
C ILE A 176 9.89 -15.76 8.31
N VAL A 177 10.18 -14.51 7.94
CA VAL A 177 9.83 -13.33 8.75
C VAL A 177 9.46 -12.15 7.84
N PRO A 178 8.63 -11.21 8.31
CA PRO A 178 8.41 -9.95 7.60
C PRO A 178 9.70 -9.14 7.47
N THR A 179 9.87 -8.47 6.33
CA THR A 179 10.86 -7.41 6.15
C THR A 179 10.12 -6.12 5.85
N ILE A 180 10.19 -5.15 6.76
CA ILE A 180 9.54 -3.85 6.61
C ILE A 180 10.58 -2.84 6.18
N PHE A 181 10.52 -2.39 4.92
CA PHE A 181 11.34 -1.31 4.42
C PHE A 181 10.77 0.00 4.95
N SER A 182 11.52 0.62 5.85
CA SER A 182 11.11 1.84 6.55
C SER A 182 12.24 2.84 6.53
N THR A 183 11.95 4.09 6.14
CA THR A 183 12.97 5.15 6.09
C THR A 183 13.50 5.45 7.51
N TYR A 184 12.64 5.39 8.53
CA TYR A 184 13.01 5.45 9.95
C TYR A 184 14.11 4.48 10.39
N LYS A 185 14.20 3.30 9.76
CA LYS A 185 15.14 2.25 10.17
C LYS A 185 16.55 2.43 9.61
N LEU A 186 16.75 3.32 8.65
CA LEU A 186 18.00 3.36 7.88
C LEU A 186 19.23 3.72 8.73
N ASN A 187 19.04 4.45 9.82
CA ASN A 187 20.11 4.76 10.77
C ASN A 187 20.62 3.50 11.51
N GLU A 188 19.72 2.60 11.90
CA GLU A 188 20.06 1.39 12.66
C GLU A 188 20.29 0.16 11.77
N ALA A 189 19.65 0.14 10.61
CA ALA A 189 19.63 -0.96 9.66
C ALA A 189 19.91 -0.46 8.22
N PRO A 190 21.12 0.07 7.93
CA PRO A 190 21.47 0.61 6.62
C PRO A 190 21.39 -0.43 5.49
N GLN A 191 21.44 -1.72 5.81
CA GLN A 191 21.21 -2.81 4.85
C GLN A 191 19.79 -2.83 4.25
N LEU A 192 18.82 -2.13 4.85
CA LEU A 192 17.47 -1.94 4.30
C LEU A 192 17.39 -0.86 3.23
N ASN A 193 18.47 -0.10 2.99
CA ASN A 193 18.52 0.93 1.96
C ASN A 193 18.67 0.31 0.56
N ALA A 194 17.59 -0.31 0.08
CA ALA A 194 17.48 -0.93 -1.23
C ALA A 194 16.90 0.04 -2.27
N LYS A 195 17.00 -0.31 -3.55
CA LYS A 195 16.29 0.41 -4.62
C LYS A 195 14.79 0.32 -4.39
N LEU A 196 14.07 1.43 -4.57
CA LEU A 196 12.61 1.44 -4.47
C LEU A 196 11.98 0.49 -5.50
N SER A 197 12.58 0.34 -6.68
CA SER A 197 12.14 -0.64 -7.67
C SER A 197 12.19 -2.09 -7.16
N ASP A 198 13.27 -2.50 -6.48
CA ASP A 198 13.37 -3.83 -5.87
C ASP A 198 12.35 -4.03 -4.74
N ILE A 199 12.14 -3.01 -3.92
CA ILE A 199 11.14 -3.02 -2.83
C ILE A 199 9.73 -3.15 -3.41
N CYS A 200 9.39 -2.39 -4.45
CA CYS A 200 8.08 -2.42 -5.10
C CYS A 200 7.82 -3.75 -5.83
N ILE A 201 8.81 -4.29 -6.55
CA ILE A 201 8.68 -5.62 -7.17
C ILE A 201 8.44 -6.68 -6.08
N ALA A 202 9.18 -6.63 -4.98
CA ALA A 202 9.04 -7.57 -3.88
C ALA A 202 7.67 -7.48 -3.20
N THR A 203 7.22 -6.27 -2.82
CA THR A 203 5.95 -6.08 -2.13
C THR A 203 4.76 -6.46 -3.00
N SER A 204 4.86 -6.37 -4.33
CA SER A 204 3.80 -6.77 -5.28
C SER A 204 3.89 -8.23 -5.76
N ALA A 205 4.88 -9.02 -5.30
CA ALA A 205 5.10 -10.39 -5.77
C ALA A 205 4.18 -11.39 -5.05
N ALA A 206 2.86 -11.30 -5.29
CA ALA A 206 1.85 -12.11 -4.62
C ALA A 206 2.05 -13.61 -4.90
N PRO A 207 2.08 -14.48 -3.87
CA PRO A 207 2.15 -15.92 -4.07
C PRO A 207 1.05 -16.39 -5.01
N THR A 208 1.36 -17.40 -5.84
CA THR A 208 0.53 -17.89 -6.96
C THR A 208 0.32 -16.93 -8.13
N PHE A 209 0.54 -15.62 -7.98
CA PHE A 209 0.40 -14.64 -9.07
C PHE A 209 1.74 -14.28 -9.72
N PHE A 210 2.78 -14.00 -8.92
CA PHE A 210 4.09 -13.57 -9.42
C PHE A 210 5.23 -14.35 -8.75
N PRO A 211 6.40 -14.47 -9.39
CA PRO A 211 7.55 -15.11 -8.77
C PRO A 211 8.10 -14.24 -7.65
N PRO A 212 8.57 -14.84 -6.53
CA PRO A 212 9.32 -14.12 -5.51
C PRO A 212 10.49 -13.32 -6.11
N HIS A 213 10.81 -12.21 -5.47
CA HIS A 213 11.89 -11.33 -5.90
C HIS A 213 13.15 -11.56 -5.08
N PHE A 214 14.26 -11.77 -5.78
CA PHE A 214 15.59 -11.87 -5.18
C PHE A 214 16.43 -10.70 -5.64
N PHE A 215 17.09 -10.05 -4.68
CA PHE A 215 18.11 -9.04 -4.96
C PHE A 215 19.11 -8.98 -3.80
N GLN A 216 20.20 -8.26 -4.04
CA GLN A 216 21.24 -7.96 -3.07
C GLN A 216 21.49 -6.46 -3.04
N THR A 217 21.61 -5.87 -1.85
CA THR A 217 22.04 -4.47 -1.75
C THR A 217 23.52 -4.36 -2.07
N HIS A 218 23.89 -3.38 -2.91
CA HIS A 218 25.28 -3.22 -3.36
C HIS A 218 26.25 -2.92 -2.21
N ASP A 219 25.81 -2.13 -1.23
CA ASP A 219 26.68 -1.58 -0.19
C ASP A 219 27.00 -2.60 0.91
N ASN A 220 26.03 -3.45 1.27
CA ASN A 220 26.13 -4.38 2.39
C ASN A 220 26.05 -5.86 1.99
N LEU A 221 25.87 -6.15 0.70
CA LEU A 221 25.68 -7.51 0.15
C LEU A 221 24.57 -8.31 0.86
N GLN A 222 23.58 -7.62 1.44
CA GLN A 222 22.48 -8.26 2.13
C GLN A 222 21.54 -8.89 1.10
N GLU A 223 21.36 -10.20 1.20
CA GLU A 223 20.40 -10.95 0.40
C GLU A 223 18.98 -10.77 0.91
N PHE A 224 18.06 -10.56 -0.04
CA PHE A 224 16.63 -10.51 0.18
C PHE A 224 15.94 -11.54 -0.71
N HIS A 225 15.08 -12.38 -0.13
CA HIS A 225 14.30 -13.39 -0.82
C HIS A 225 12.83 -13.15 -0.52
N LEU A 226 12.22 -12.22 -1.24
CA LEU A 226 10.98 -11.58 -0.80
C LEU A 226 9.77 -11.98 -1.65
N THR A 227 8.62 -12.01 -1.02
CA THR A 227 7.29 -12.09 -1.65
C THR A 227 6.41 -10.97 -1.07
N ASP A 228 5.17 -10.90 -1.55
CA ASP A 228 4.22 -9.84 -1.23
C ASP A 228 4.06 -9.62 0.28
N GLY A 229 4.05 -8.35 0.67
CA GLY A 229 3.91 -7.94 2.06
C GLY A 229 2.52 -8.19 2.63
N GLY A 230 1.52 -8.49 1.81
CA GLY A 230 0.15 -8.83 2.19
C GLY A 230 0.08 -10.08 3.07
N LEU A 231 1.08 -10.97 3.00
CA LEU A 231 1.24 -12.08 3.94
C LEU A 231 1.50 -11.60 5.38
N ALA A 232 2.09 -10.42 5.54
CA ALA A 232 2.42 -9.83 6.84
C ALA A 232 1.42 -8.74 7.26
N ALA A 233 1.15 -7.77 6.39
CA ALA A 233 0.35 -6.59 6.68
C ALA A 233 -0.32 -6.06 5.41
N LEU A 234 -1.44 -6.66 4.99
CA LEU A 234 -2.23 -6.25 3.82
C LEU A 234 -2.89 -4.88 4.00
N ASN A 235 -3.15 -4.50 5.26
CA ASN A 235 -3.43 -3.13 5.67
C ASN A 235 -2.23 -2.63 6.51
N PRO A 236 -1.33 -1.81 5.93
CA PRO A 236 -0.08 -1.44 6.59
C PRO A 236 -0.25 -0.32 7.63
N ALA A 237 -1.48 0.13 7.92
CA ALA A 237 -1.73 1.27 8.79
C ALA A 237 -1.19 1.08 10.21
N LEU A 238 -1.33 -0.13 10.78
CA LEU A 238 -0.77 -0.43 12.10
C LEU A 238 0.75 -0.57 12.07
N ALA A 239 1.33 -1.03 10.96
CA ALA A 239 2.78 -1.03 10.77
C ALA A 239 3.32 0.40 10.74
N ALA A 240 2.66 1.31 10.00
CA ALA A 240 3.02 2.72 9.94
C ALA A 240 2.98 3.40 11.32
N LEU A 241 1.91 3.17 12.10
CA LEU A 241 1.81 3.65 13.48
C LEU A 241 2.94 3.11 14.35
N SER A 242 3.27 1.82 14.20
CA SER A 242 4.34 1.19 14.97
C SER A 242 5.70 1.80 14.65
N GLU A 243 5.98 2.13 13.39
CA GLU A 243 7.21 2.84 12.99
C GLU A 243 7.27 4.25 13.58
N VAL A 244 6.17 5.01 13.51
CA VAL A 244 6.08 6.35 14.13
C VAL A 244 6.29 6.29 15.65
N SER A 245 5.65 5.34 16.34
CA SER A 245 5.81 5.17 17.79
C SER A 245 7.24 4.78 18.17
N GLN A 246 7.90 3.90 17.42
CA GLN A 246 9.30 3.53 17.63
C GLN A 246 10.22 4.73 17.40
N SER A 247 10.06 5.42 16.27
CA SER A 247 10.83 6.61 15.95
C SER A 247 10.62 7.75 16.96
N LYS A 248 9.39 7.98 17.46
CA LYS A 248 9.14 8.95 18.55
C LYS A 248 9.88 8.59 19.83
N LYS A 249 9.99 7.30 20.15
CA LYS A 249 10.67 6.83 21.35
C LYS A 249 12.19 7.00 21.23
N GLU A 250 12.76 6.69 20.08
CA GLU A 250 14.20 6.76 19.81
C GLU A 250 14.67 8.19 19.55
N ASN A 251 13.86 8.98 18.82
CA ASN A 251 14.13 10.35 18.40
C ASN A 251 12.98 11.30 18.79
N PRO A 252 12.82 11.65 20.07
CA PRO A 252 11.70 12.47 20.55
C PRO A 252 11.53 13.81 19.84
N GLU A 253 12.63 14.40 19.37
CA GLU A 253 12.67 15.69 18.65
C GLU A 253 12.10 15.61 17.23
N MET A 254 11.97 14.40 16.65
CA MET A 254 11.36 14.23 15.32
C MET A 254 9.86 14.51 15.34
N PHE A 255 9.20 14.23 16.46
CA PHE A 255 7.76 14.46 16.63
C PHE A 255 7.49 15.26 17.91
N PRO A 256 7.88 16.54 17.96
CA PRO A 256 7.80 17.35 19.18
C PRO A 256 6.35 17.60 19.63
N MET A 257 5.38 17.47 18.72
CA MET A 257 3.95 17.59 19.01
C MET A 257 3.36 16.39 19.78
N MET A 258 3.98 15.20 19.69
CA MET A 258 3.53 14.02 20.44
C MET A 258 4.14 13.99 21.84
N GLU A 259 3.30 13.88 22.88
CA GLU A 259 3.79 13.80 24.26
C GLU A 259 4.47 12.46 24.57
N ASN A 260 4.02 11.38 23.93
CA ASN A 260 4.55 10.03 24.09
C ASN A 260 4.31 9.19 22.81
N PRO A 261 4.95 8.03 22.65
CA PRO A 261 4.80 7.18 21.46
C PRO A 261 3.37 6.78 21.09
N ASN A 262 2.44 6.80 22.05
CA ASN A 262 1.03 6.43 21.89
C ASN A 262 0.12 7.66 21.98
N ASP A 263 0.58 8.83 21.51
CA ASP A 263 -0.24 10.04 21.49
C ASP A 263 -1.11 10.11 20.23
N TYR A 264 -2.12 9.23 20.16
CA TYR A 264 -3.05 9.11 19.02
C TYR A 264 -3.87 10.40 18.77
N LYS A 265 -3.95 11.32 19.75
CA LYS A 265 -4.60 12.63 19.59
C LYS A 265 -3.77 13.62 18.77
N ASN A 266 -2.48 13.35 18.60
CA ASN A 266 -1.58 14.13 17.75
C ASN A 266 -1.17 13.36 16.49
N ILE A 267 -1.88 12.27 16.15
CA ILE A 267 -1.73 11.54 14.90
C ILE A 267 -3.01 11.75 14.08
N VAL A 268 -2.91 11.89 12.77
CA VAL A 268 -4.03 11.80 11.82
C VAL A 268 -3.70 10.67 10.85
N LEU A 269 -4.53 9.64 10.84
CA LEU A 269 -4.35 8.45 10.02
C LEU A 269 -5.50 8.33 9.01
N ILE A 270 -5.14 8.36 7.72
CA ILE A 270 -6.04 8.04 6.62
C ILE A 270 -5.60 6.69 6.05
N SER A 271 -6.46 5.67 6.16
CA SER A 271 -6.22 4.33 5.61
C SER A 271 -7.17 4.08 4.45
N LEU A 272 -6.63 3.72 3.28
CA LEU A 272 -7.37 3.53 2.04
C LEU A 272 -7.39 2.04 1.66
N GLY A 273 -8.59 1.47 1.60
CA GLY A 273 -8.79 0.09 1.16
C GLY A 273 -8.92 -0.03 -0.36
N CYS A 274 -8.71 -1.26 -0.85
CA CYS A 274 -8.93 -1.64 -2.25
C CYS A 274 -10.35 -2.22 -2.49
N GLY A 275 -11.33 -1.88 -1.64
CA GLY A 275 -12.67 -2.44 -1.66
C GLY A 275 -12.72 -3.91 -1.19
N ILE A 276 -13.88 -4.32 -0.69
CA ILE A 276 -14.19 -5.68 -0.27
C ILE A 276 -15.39 -6.16 -1.09
N PHE A 277 -15.41 -7.45 -1.38
CA PHE A 277 -16.60 -8.13 -1.84
C PHE A 277 -17.22 -8.86 -0.65
N ASP A 278 -18.48 -8.57 -0.33
CA ASP A 278 -19.20 -9.23 0.76
C ASP A 278 -19.55 -10.68 0.38
N SER A 279 -18.55 -11.56 0.52
CA SER A 279 -18.61 -12.99 0.18
C SER A 279 -19.23 -13.84 1.28
N LYS A 280 -19.93 -13.25 2.28
CA LYS A 280 -20.56 -13.95 3.43
C LYS A 280 -21.54 -15.09 3.05
N LYS A 281 -21.70 -15.39 1.77
CA LYS A 281 -22.54 -16.46 1.22
C LYS A 281 -21.77 -17.49 0.38
N GLU A 282 -20.44 -17.40 0.23
CA GLU A 282 -19.71 -18.23 -0.75
C GLU A 282 -19.02 -19.46 -0.16
N TYR A 283 -18.60 -19.40 1.10
CA TYR A 283 -17.90 -20.51 1.76
C TYR A 283 -18.72 -21.12 2.89
N ASP A 284 -19.09 -22.40 2.74
CA ASP A 284 -19.77 -23.19 3.77
C ASP A 284 -18.83 -24.24 4.38
N ALA A 285 -18.90 -24.42 5.70
CA ALA A 285 -18.03 -25.35 6.42
C ALA A 285 -18.29 -26.83 6.06
N GLN A 286 -19.53 -27.21 5.73
CA GLN A 286 -19.86 -28.58 5.32
C GLN A 286 -19.37 -28.87 3.90
N GLU A 287 -19.34 -27.86 3.03
CA GLU A 287 -18.69 -27.93 1.73
C GLU A 287 -17.16 -27.99 1.87
N ALA A 288 -16.56 -27.09 2.66
CA ALA A 288 -15.12 -27.02 2.90
C ALA A 288 -14.58 -28.29 3.58
N ALA A 289 -15.38 -28.99 4.39
CA ALA A 289 -15.01 -30.27 4.98
C ALA A 289 -14.70 -31.36 3.93
N LYS A 290 -15.15 -31.19 2.69
CA LYS A 290 -14.91 -32.12 1.57
C LYS A 290 -13.75 -31.68 0.68
N TRP A 291 -13.17 -30.50 0.91
CA TRP A 291 -12.10 -29.97 0.06
C TRP A 291 -10.82 -30.80 0.19
N GLY A 292 -10.24 -31.16 -0.96
CA GLY A 292 -8.89 -31.71 -1.04
C GLY A 292 -7.82 -30.64 -0.76
N ARG A 293 -6.57 -31.06 -0.59
CA ARG A 293 -5.45 -30.13 -0.28
C ARG A 293 -5.28 -29.01 -1.31
N GLY A 294 -5.47 -29.32 -2.59
CA GLY A 294 -5.39 -28.33 -3.67
C GLY A 294 -6.51 -27.29 -3.60
N ALA A 295 -7.75 -27.72 -3.35
CA ALA A 295 -8.92 -26.85 -3.27
C ALA A 295 -8.85 -25.80 -2.15
N TRP A 296 -8.10 -26.06 -1.07
CA TRP A 296 -7.83 -25.04 -0.04
C TRP A 296 -6.96 -23.89 -0.55
N VAL A 297 -6.08 -24.15 -1.53
CA VAL A 297 -5.12 -23.17 -2.07
C VAL A 297 -5.67 -22.52 -3.34
N LEU A 298 -6.20 -23.32 -4.26
CA LEU A 298 -6.81 -22.88 -5.51
C LEU A 298 -8.05 -23.72 -5.79
N LYS A 299 -9.21 -23.06 -5.87
CA LYS A 299 -10.50 -23.69 -6.18
C LYS A 299 -10.98 -23.15 -7.53
N ILE A 300 -11.27 -24.06 -8.45
CA ILE A 300 -11.81 -23.70 -9.76
C ILE A 300 -13.32 -23.70 -9.64
N ILE A 301 -13.94 -22.55 -9.88
CA ILE A 301 -15.38 -22.45 -10.03
C ILE A 301 -15.74 -22.64 -11.51
N GLN A 302 -16.66 -23.57 -11.77
CA GLN A 302 -17.24 -23.83 -13.08
C GLN A 302 -18.19 -22.69 -13.50
N LEU A 303 -17.62 -21.52 -13.76
CA LEU A 303 -18.26 -20.49 -14.57
C LEU A 303 -17.57 -20.49 -15.95
N ILE A 304 -18.24 -19.99 -16.98
CA ILE A 304 -17.63 -19.75 -18.29
C ILE A 304 -17.47 -18.24 -18.40
N PRO A 305 -16.24 -17.70 -18.38
CA PRO A 305 -14.95 -18.37 -18.23
C PRO A 305 -14.66 -18.87 -16.79
N PRO A 306 -13.77 -19.87 -16.60
CA PRO A 306 -13.46 -20.42 -15.29
C PRO A 306 -12.91 -19.35 -14.37
N LEU A 307 -13.56 -19.17 -13.23
CA LEU A 307 -13.09 -18.29 -12.17
C LEU A 307 -12.22 -19.10 -11.22
N TYR A 308 -11.06 -18.56 -10.90
CA TYR A 308 -10.12 -19.15 -9.96
C TYR A 308 -10.25 -18.42 -8.64
N GLU A 309 -10.67 -19.12 -7.60
CA GLU A 309 -10.66 -18.64 -6.22
C GLU A 309 -9.42 -19.17 -5.51
N THR A 310 -8.91 -18.41 -4.55
CA THR A 310 -7.81 -18.83 -3.68
C THR A 310 -8.29 -18.77 -2.23
N PRO A 311 -9.07 -19.75 -1.73
CA PRO A 311 -9.79 -19.61 -0.47
C PRO A 311 -8.88 -19.27 0.71
N LEU A 312 -7.72 -19.92 0.82
CA LEU A 312 -6.76 -19.62 1.87
C LEU A 312 -6.21 -18.19 1.79
N LEU A 313 -5.94 -17.67 0.60
CA LEU A 313 -5.50 -16.28 0.45
C LEU A 313 -6.65 -15.32 0.81
N ASP A 314 -7.89 -15.61 0.40
CA ASP A 314 -9.06 -14.80 0.77
C ASP A 314 -9.21 -14.74 2.29
N PHE A 315 -9.15 -15.89 2.98
CA PHE A 315 -9.26 -15.94 4.44
C PHE A 315 -8.13 -15.18 5.13
N LEU A 316 -6.89 -15.31 4.64
CA LEU A 316 -5.74 -14.60 5.20
C LEU A 316 -5.84 -13.09 4.97
N HIS A 317 -6.25 -12.67 3.77
CA HIS A 317 -6.45 -11.26 3.43
C HIS A 317 -7.54 -10.63 4.30
N GLU A 318 -8.71 -11.25 4.37
CA GLU A 318 -9.82 -10.78 5.20
C GLU A 318 -9.44 -10.76 6.68
N ALA A 319 -8.79 -11.81 7.19
CA ALA A 319 -8.34 -11.83 8.59
C ALA A 319 -7.33 -10.71 8.88
N ASN A 320 -6.36 -10.45 7.98
CA ASN A 320 -5.34 -9.43 8.17
C ASN A 320 -5.94 -8.01 8.20
N CYS A 321 -6.81 -7.70 7.24
CA CYS A 321 -7.50 -6.41 7.18
C CYS A 321 -8.44 -6.21 8.38
N ASN A 322 -9.28 -7.20 8.69
CA ASN A 322 -10.25 -7.12 9.79
C ASN A 322 -9.58 -6.98 11.16
N MET A 323 -8.47 -7.70 11.40
CA MET A 323 -7.73 -7.56 12.66
C MET A 323 -7.04 -6.21 12.78
N THR A 324 -6.50 -5.68 11.68
CA THR A 324 -5.91 -4.33 11.66
C THR A 324 -6.99 -3.29 11.98
N GLU A 325 -8.14 -3.36 11.32
CA GLU A 325 -9.28 -2.46 11.60
C GLU A 325 -9.80 -2.59 13.04
N TYR A 326 -9.88 -3.81 13.58
CA TYR A 326 -10.24 -4.06 14.97
C TYR A 326 -9.31 -3.34 15.94
N HIS A 327 -7.99 -3.44 15.72
CA HIS A 327 -6.99 -2.77 16.55
C HIS A 327 -7.10 -1.24 16.43
N LEU A 328 -7.15 -0.70 15.22
CA LEU A 328 -7.21 0.74 14.99
C LEU A 328 -8.50 1.36 15.54
N ALA A 329 -9.66 0.75 15.24
CA ALA A 329 -10.95 1.20 15.75
C ALA A 329 -10.96 1.21 17.29
N THR A 330 -10.40 0.18 17.92
CA THR A 330 -10.35 0.10 19.39
C THR A 330 -9.38 1.10 20.00
N LEU A 331 -8.18 1.25 19.43
CA LEU A 331 -7.14 2.15 19.96
C LEU A 331 -7.53 3.62 19.82
N PHE A 332 -7.94 4.05 18.63
CA PHE A 332 -8.35 5.45 18.42
C PHE A 332 -9.63 5.78 19.20
N ASN A 333 -10.60 4.87 19.27
CA ASN A 333 -11.81 5.11 20.06
C ASN A 333 -11.51 5.12 21.57
N GLY A 334 -10.74 4.15 22.07
CA GLY A 334 -10.42 4.01 23.49
C GLY A 334 -9.52 5.12 24.05
N LEU A 335 -8.82 5.86 23.19
CA LEU A 335 -7.95 6.99 23.54
C LEU A 335 -8.58 8.35 23.20
N ASP A 336 -9.90 8.43 23.04
CA ASP A 336 -10.65 9.66 22.69
C ASP A 336 -10.11 10.36 21.42
N ALA A 337 -9.63 9.58 20.47
CA ALA A 337 -9.05 10.01 19.20
C ALA A 337 -9.83 9.45 17.99
N LYS A 338 -11.09 9.04 18.16
CA LYS A 338 -11.92 8.45 17.08
C LYS A 338 -11.91 9.29 15.79
N ASP A 339 -11.89 10.61 15.94
CA ASP A 339 -11.92 11.60 14.86
C ASP A 339 -10.57 11.82 14.15
N HIS A 340 -9.54 11.10 14.56
CA HIS A 340 -8.20 11.13 13.99
C HIS A 340 -7.92 9.95 13.06
N TYR A 341 -8.86 9.01 12.97
CA TYR A 341 -8.74 7.84 12.13
C TYR A 341 -9.90 7.77 11.13
N LEU A 342 -9.55 7.78 9.84
CA LEU A 342 -10.47 7.59 8.72
C LEU A 342 -10.03 6.37 7.91
N ARG A 343 -10.88 5.35 7.89
CA ARG A 343 -10.79 4.21 6.95
C ARG A 343 -11.71 4.46 5.78
N VAL A 344 -11.20 4.55 4.56
CA VAL A 344 -12.02 4.62 3.34
C VAL A 344 -12.14 3.22 2.76
N GLN A 345 -13.29 2.59 2.96
CA GLN A 345 -13.56 1.20 2.54
C GLN A 345 -15.05 0.98 2.30
N ASP A 346 -15.38 0.05 1.40
CA ASP A 346 -16.73 -0.44 1.17
C ASP A 346 -16.69 -1.93 0.79
N ASN A 347 -17.77 -2.65 1.09
CA ASN A 347 -17.97 -4.09 0.90
C ASN A 347 -18.91 -4.43 -0.27
N THR A 348 -19.04 -3.53 -1.24
CA THR A 348 -20.03 -3.64 -2.34
C THR A 348 -19.39 -3.86 -3.71
N LEU A 349 -18.14 -4.30 -3.77
CA LEU A 349 -17.56 -4.74 -5.05
C LEU A 349 -18.36 -5.91 -5.63
N THR A 350 -18.45 -6.00 -6.95
CA THR A 350 -18.94 -7.21 -7.62
C THR A 350 -17.83 -8.27 -7.63
N PRO A 351 -18.14 -9.56 -7.89
CA PRO A 351 -17.13 -10.59 -8.01
C PRO A 351 -16.03 -10.25 -9.05
N GLU A 352 -16.40 -9.70 -10.20
CA GLU A 352 -15.48 -9.35 -11.28
C GLU A 352 -14.52 -8.22 -10.88
N MET A 353 -15.03 -7.25 -10.10
CA MET A 353 -14.24 -6.14 -9.56
C MET A 353 -13.31 -6.58 -8.43
N TYR A 354 -13.66 -7.66 -7.72
CA TYR A 354 -12.88 -8.17 -6.60
C TYR A 354 -11.60 -8.90 -7.03
N LEU A 355 -11.59 -9.48 -8.24
CA LEU A 355 -10.43 -10.16 -8.80
C LEU A 355 -9.21 -9.23 -8.88
N MET A 356 -8.10 -9.69 -8.30
CA MET A 356 -6.88 -8.87 -8.15
C MET A 356 -6.12 -8.64 -9.45
N ASP A 357 -6.44 -9.36 -10.51
CA ASP A 357 -5.75 -9.32 -11.79
C ASP A 357 -6.70 -9.17 -12.99
N ASN A 358 -7.96 -8.83 -12.75
CA ASN A 358 -8.91 -8.51 -13.81
C ASN A 358 -8.63 -7.11 -14.38
N ALA A 359 -7.73 -7.06 -15.37
CA ALA A 359 -7.32 -5.84 -16.05
C ALA A 359 -8.20 -5.49 -17.27
N ASP A 360 -9.39 -6.09 -17.42
CA ASP A 360 -10.29 -5.79 -18.52
C ASP A 360 -10.67 -4.30 -18.52
N PRO A 361 -10.66 -3.62 -19.68
CA PRO A 361 -10.99 -2.19 -19.76
C PRO A 361 -12.37 -1.84 -19.17
N GLU A 362 -13.33 -2.77 -19.21
CA GLU A 362 -14.62 -2.60 -18.54
C GLU A 362 -14.48 -2.62 -17.02
N ASN A 363 -13.71 -3.57 -16.48
CA ASN A 363 -13.48 -3.66 -15.06
C ASN A 363 -12.73 -2.44 -14.52
N LEU A 364 -11.73 -1.92 -15.25
CA LEU A 364 -11.03 -0.69 -14.89
C LEU A 364 -11.99 0.51 -14.81
N ARG A 365 -12.92 0.64 -15.78
CA ARG A 365 -13.96 1.67 -15.73
C ARG A 365 -14.90 1.50 -14.54
N ASN A 366 -15.29 0.26 -14.23
CA ASN A 366 -16.15 -0.04 -13.09
C ASN A 366 -15.45 0.29 -11.76
N LEU A 367 -14.17 -0.05 -11.60
CA LEU A 367 -13.36 0.29 -10.42
C LEU A 367 -13.21 1.81 -10.26
N GLU A 368 -12.94 2.54 -11.34
CA GLU A 368 -12.87 4.02 -11.33
C GLU A 368 -14.22 4.62 -10.93
N GLN A 369 -15.33 4.17 -11.53
CA GLN A 369 -16.67 4.62 -11.18
C GLN A 369 -17.02 4.31 -9.72
N PHE A 370 -16.71 3.10 -9.25
CA PHE A 370 -16.94 2.71 -7.86
C PHE A 370 -16.19 3.60 -6.88
N ALA A 371 -14.94 3.97 -7.19
CA ALA A 371 -14.16 4.87 -6.34
C ALA A 371 -14.76 6.28 -6.27
N GLU A 372 -15.26 6.81 -7.38
CA GLU A 372 -15.99 8.09 -7.41
C GLU A 372 -17.30 8.03 -6.62
N GLU A 373 -18.05 6.95 -6.76
CA GLU A 373 -19.28 6.73 -5.98
C GLU A 373 -19.00 6.53 -4.49
N LEU A 374 -17.90 5.85 -4.15
CA LEU A 374 -17.48 5.63 -2.77
C LEU A 374 -17.29 6.96 -2.03
N LEU A 375 -16.66 7.95 -2.67
CA LEU A 375 -16.40 9.26 -2.06
C LEU A 375 -17.68 9.96 -1.56
N ILE A 376 -18.82 9.76 -2.23
CA ILE A 376 -20.09 10.39 -1.84
C ILE A 376 -20.92 9.53 -0.86
N LYS A 377 -20.52 8.29 -0.58
CA LYS A 377 -21.19 7.44 0.41
C LYS A 377 -20.90 7.92 1.85
N PRO A 378 -21.81 7.65 2.80
CA PRO A 378 -21.53 7.82 4.22
C PRO A 378 -20.26 7.08 4.63
N VAL A 379 -19.52 7.64 5.60
CA VAL A 379 -18.41 6.93 6.22
C VAL A 379 -18.93 5.61 6.80
N LYS A 380 -18.22 4.50 6.55
CA LYS A 380 -18.46 3.23 7.22
C LYS A 380 -17.43 3.02 8.32
N ARG A 381 -17.85 2.35 9.40
CA ARG A 381 -16.93 1.86 10.44
C ARG A 381 -17.18 0.39 10.70
N ILE A 382 -16.11 -0.31 11.07
CA ILE A 382 -16.23 -1.71 11.47
C ILE A 382 -16.91 -1.81 12.84
N ASN A 383 -17.86 -2.72 12.96
CA ASN A 383 -18.34 -3.19 14.25
C ASN A 383 -17.35 -4.22 14.78
N VAL A 384 -16.62 -3.89 15.85
CA VAL A 384 -15.55 -4.73 16.42
C VAL A 384 -16.03 -6.05 17.04
N HIS A 385 -17.35 -6.27 17.13
CA HIS A 385 -17.93 -7.53 17.60
C HIS A 385 -18.36 -8.46 16.46
N THR A 386 -18.90 -7.90 15.38
CA THR A 386 -19.44 -8.67 14.24
C THR A 386 -18.51 -8.66 13.03
N PHE A 387 -17.50 -7.78 13.00
CA PHE A 387 -16.64 -7.47 11.86
C PHE A 387 -17.38 -6.98 10.62
N GLU A 388 -18.61 -6.47 10.80
CA GLU A 388 -19.38 -5.90 9.70
C GLU A 388 -19.07 -4.42 9.52
N LEU A 389 -19.01 -3.96 8.27
CA LEU A 389 -18.92 -2.54 7.95
C LEU A 389 -20.30 -1.90 8.02
N GLU A 390 -20.48 -0.94 8.93
CA GLU A 390 -21.74 -0.26 9.20
C GLU A 390 -21.66 1.21 8.80
N ASP A 391 -22.67 1.70 8.09
CA ASP A 391 -22.79 3.12 7.75
C ASP A 391 -22.86 3.98 9.02
N GLN A 392 -22.18 5.12 8.98
CA GLN A 392 -22.20 6.16 10.02
C GLN A 392 -22.67 7.49 9.41
N PRO A 393 -23.97 7.65 9.05
CA PRO A 393 -24.47 8.84 8.37
C PRO A 393 -24.20 10.15 9.11
N GLN A 394 -24.12 10.09 10.45
CA GLN A 394 -23.81 11.23 11.31
C GLN A 394 -22.36 11.74 11.16
N GLU A 395 -21.45 10.92 10.64
CA GLU A 395 -20.06 11.31 10.38
C GLU A 395 -19.86 11.97 9.00
N GLY A 396 -20.93 12.07 8.20
CA GLY A 396 -20.89 12.63 6.85
C GLY A 396 -20.36 11.64 5.81
N THR A 397 -20.02 12.15 4.62
CA THR A 397 -19.47 11.34 3.53
C THR A 397 -17.95 11.21 3.61
N TYR A 398 -17.38 10.23 2.89
CA TYR A 398 -15.93 10.13 2.75
C TYR A 398 -15.32 11.41 2.16
N GLU A 399 -15.92 11.99 1.12
CA GLU A 399 -15.44 13.24 0.51
C GLU A 399 -15.45 14.39 1.52
N GLN A 400 -16.50 14.52 2.33
CA GLN A 400 -16.57 15.55 3.38
C GLN A 400 -15.46 15.37 4.41
N ASN A 401 -15.15 14.13 4.78
CA ASN A 401 -14.07 13.81 5.71
C ASN A 401 -12.70 14.03 5.08
N LEU A 402 -12.48 13.67 3.81
CA LEU A 402 -11.21 13.92 3.11
C LEU A 402 -10.95 15.41 2.88
N LYS A 403 -11.99 16.20 2.56
CA LYS A 403 -11.93 17.67 2.43
C LYS A 403 -11.57 18.36 3.72
N ARG A 404 -12.10 17.83 4.83
CA ARG A 404 -11.65 18.26 6.16
C ARG A 404 -10.20 17.79 6.32
N GLY A 405 -9.93 16.52 5.99
CA GLY A 405 -8.72 15.70 6.15
C GLY A 405 -8.77 14.81 7.40
N GLY A 406 -9.82 13.98 7.47
CA GLY A 406 -10.30 13.29 8.66
C GLY A 406 -11.44 14.07 9.37
N PRO A 407 -12.11 13.47 10.35
CA PRO A 407 -13.17 14.13 11.11
C PRO A 407 -12.73 15.42 11.85
N LYS A 408 -11.42 15.60 12.13
CA LYS A 408 -10.83 16.90 12.56
C LYS A 408 -10.10 17.70 11.50
N GLY A 409 -9.68 17.05 10.43
CA GLY A 409 -9.17 17.70 9.23
C GLY A 409 -7.66 17.99 9.12
N ILE A 410 -7.13 17.85 7.89
CA ILE A 410 -5.84 18.34 7.37
C ILE A 410 -5.77 19.87 7.43
N LYS A 411 -6.89 20.57 7.59
CA LYS A 411 -6.86 21.99 7.96
C LYS A 411 -6.14 22.26 9.30
N ALA A 412 -6.02 21.26 10.19
CA ALA A 412 -5.20 21.34 11.39
C ALA A 412 -3.71 21.01 11.14
N ALA A 413 -3.35 20.46 9.98
CA ALA A 413 -1.98 20.09 9.62
C ALA A 413 -1.15 21.30 9.16
N LYS A 414 -1.72 22.42 8.70
CA LYS A 414 -0.96 23.66 8.45
C LYS A 414 -1.78 24.92 8.75
N ASP A 415 -1.74 25.38 10.00
CA ASP A 415 -1.90 26.82 10.32
C ASP A 415 -0.66 27.64 9.88
N VAL A 416 0.23 27.09 9.05
CA VAL A 416 1.42 27.77 8.55
C VAL A 416 1.35 27.82 7.03
N VAL A 417 0.69 28.85 6.51
CA VAL A 417 1.18 29.50 5.29
C VAL A 417 2.41 30.28 5.75
N PRO A 418 3.65 29.93 5.33
CA PRO A 418 4.73 30.88 5.44
C PRO A 418 4.33 32.05 4.56
N SER A 419 4.13 33.21 5.16
CA SER A 419 4.20 34.46 4.41
C SER A 419 5.57 34.47 3.74
N CYS A 420 5.64 34.15 2.45
CA CYS A 420 6.79 34.45 1.62
C CYS A 420 6.95 35.97 1.62
N SER A 421 7.70 36.48 2.59
CA SER A 421 8.35 37.77 2.48
C SER A 421 9.53 37.55 1.56
N TRP A 422 9.30 37.82 0.27
CA TRP A 422 10.40 38.07 -0.66
C TRP A 422 11.21 39.24 -0.08
N HIS A 423 12.38 38.96 0.46
CA HIS A 423 13.39 39.99 0.67
C HIS A 423 14.23 40.06 -0.60
N THR A 424 14.18 41.24 -1.19
CA THR A 424 14.91 41.78 -2.34
C THR A 424 16.40 41.50 -2.31
#